data_AF-A0A522X7U5-F1
#
_entry.id   AF-A0A522X7U5-F1
#
_cell.length_a   1.000
_cell.length_b   1.000
_cell.length_c   1.000
_cell.angle_alpha   90.00
_cell.angle_beta   90.00
_cell.angle_gamma   90.00
#
_symmetry.space_group_name_H-M   'P 1'
#
loop_
_entity.id
_entity.type
_entity.pdbx_description
1 polymer ?
#
loop_
_entity_poly.entity_id
_entity_poly.type
_entity_poly.pdbx_seq_one_letter_code
_entity_poly.pdbx_strand_id
1 'polypeptide(L)'
;LILAKGHGTRQMCGTNKYGFPTRHRSRRQIHKGFQTGDIVTATVTAGKKIGSYVGRVLCRASGSFDITTASRRVAGISHKYCKPIHRKDGYAYA
;
A
#
# COMPACT_ATOMS: atom_id res chain seq x y z
N LEU A 1 21.92 -0.99 -3.15
CA LEU A 1 21.41 -1.86 -4.24
C LEU A 1 19.92 -1.56 -4.43
N ILE A 2 19.45 -1.41 -5.67
CA ILE A 2 18.03 -1.18 -5.99
C ILE A 2 17.36 -2.54 -6.24
N LEU A 3 16.22 -2.82 -5.60
CA LEU A 3 15.55 -4.13 -5.68
C LEU A 3 14.26 -4.05 -6.49
N ALA A 4 14.12 -4.88 -7.54
CA ALA A 4 12.91 -4.90 -8.36
C ALA A 4 11.72 -5.57 -7.63
N LYS A 5 10.61 -4.84 -7.46
CA LYS A 5 9.37 -5.31 -6.81
C LYS A 5 8.20 -5.51 -7.79
N GLY A 6 8.31 -5.02 -9.03
CA GLY A 6 7.36 -5.25 -10.12
C GLY A 6 6.04 -4.47 -10.03
N HIS A 7 5.18 -4.65 -11.05
CA HIS A 7 3.97 -3.84 -11.26
C HIS A 7 2.66 -4.47 -10.72
N GLY A 8 2.73 -5.65 -10.12
CA GLY A 8 1.55 -6.40 -9.63
C GLY A 8 1.28 -7.65 -10.46
N THR A 9 0.24 -8.41 -10.10
CA THR A 9 -0.16 -9.64 -10.81
C THR A 9 -1.26 -9.36 -11.82
N ARG A 10 -1.22 -10.05 -12.97
CA ARG A 10 -2.31 -10.08 -13.97
C ARG A 10 -3.40 -11.10 -13.60
N GLN A 11 -3.16 -11.95 -12.60
CA GLN A 11 -4.13 -12.94 -12.15
C GLN A 11 -5.28 -12.28 -11.37
N MET A 12 -6.45 -12.21 -12.01
CA MET A 12 -7.64 -11.55 -11.47
C MET A 12 -8.50 -12.46 -10.59
N CYS A 13 -8.47 -13.77 -10.82
CA CYS A 13 -9.20 -14.75 -10.03
C CYS A 13 -8.21 -15.60 -9.21
N GLY A 14 -8.45 -15.70 -7.91
CA GLY A 14 -7.78 -16.69 -7.07
C GLY A 14 -8.52 -18.01 -7.17
N THR A 15 -7.80 -19.09 -7.46
CA THR A 15 -8.34 -20.45 -7.55
C THR A 15 -7.93 -21.29 -6.34
N ASN A 16 -8.70 -22.34 -6.04
CA ASN A 16 -8.27 -23.38 -5.10
C ASN A 16 -7.26 -24.33 -5.76
N LYS A 17 -6.77 -25.34 -5.02
CA LYS A 17 -5.81 -26.34 -5.52
C LYS A 17 -6.31 -27.10 -6.77
N TYR A 18 -7.62 -27.19 -6.98
CA TYR A 18 -8.26 -27.88 -8.09
C TYR A 18 -8.64 -26.96 -9.27
N GLY A 19 -8.32 -25.67 -9.19
CA GLY A 19 -8.60 -24.70 -10.26
C GLY A 19 -9.96 -23.99 -10.16
N PHE A 20 -10.80 -24.29 -9.15
CA PHE A 20 -12.09 -23.62 -9.00
C PHE A 20 -11.93 -22.19 -8.44
N PRO A 21 -12.70 -21.21 -8.94
CA PRO A 21 -12.62 -19.82 -8.50
C PRO A 21 -13.09 -19.65 -7.05
N THR A 22 -12.32 -18.94 -6.24
CA THR A 22 -12.62 -18.68 -4.81
C THR A 22 -12.73 -17.20 -4.48
N ARG A 23 -12.04 -16.34 -5.24
CA ARG A 23 -12.11 -14.88 -5.05
C ARG A 23 -11.79 -14.14 -6.34
N HIS A 24 -12.38 -12.97 -6.49
CA HIS A 24 -12.07 -12.05 -7.58
C HIS A 24 -11.41 -10.78 -7.03
N ARG A 25 -10.33 -10.35 -7.69
CA ARG A 25 -9.66 -9.09 -7.39
C ARG A 25 -10.33 -7.95 -8.15
N SER A 26 -10.32 -6.76 -7.56
CA SER A 26 -10.71 -5.54 -8.28
C SER A 26 -9.65 -5.17 -9.32
N ARG A 27 -10.09 -4.67 -10.48
CA ARG A 27 -9.22 -4.05 -11.49
C ARG A 27 -8.73 -2.66 -11.08
N ARG A 28 -9.34 -2.07 -10.04
CA ARG A 28 -8.98 -0.73 -9.56
C ARG A 28 -7.70 -0.81 -8.75
N GLN A 29 -6.65 -0.18 -9.28
CA GLN A 29 -5.33 -0.16 -8.63
C GLN A 29 -5.12 1.06 -7.73
N ILE A 30 -5.78 2.18 -8.08
CA ILE A 30 -5.67 3.46 -7.37
C ILE A 30 -6.88 3.63 -6.45
N HIS A 31 -6.61 3.78 -5.16
CA HIS A 31 -7.61 4.03 -4.12
C HIS A 31 -7.33 5.37 -3.45
N LYS A 32 -8.32 6.27 -3.48
CA LYS A 32 -8.22 7.60 -2.87
C LYS A 32 -6.98 8.40 -3.32
N GLY A 33 -6.54 8.19 -4.56
CA GLY A 33 -5.36 8.85 -5.13
C GLY A 33 -4.02 8.20 -4.80
N PHE A 34 -4.01 7.03 -4.16
CA PHE A 34 -2.80 6.28 -3.79
C PHE A 34 -2.83 4.86 -4.34
N GLN A 35 -1.63 4.29 -4.50
CA GLN A 35 -1.44 2.90 -4.92
C GLN A 35 -0.49 2.18 -3.97
N THR A 36 -0.73 0.88 -3.76
CA THR A 36 0.18 0.03 -2.97
C THR A 36 1.59 0.05 -3.59
N GLY A 37 2.57 0.47 -2.79
CA GLY A 37 3.95 0.67 -3.22
C GLY A 37 4.37 2.14 -3.33
N ASP A 38 3.43 3.09 -3.30
CA ASP A 38 3.75 4.52 -3.21
C ASP A 38 4.52 4.81 -1.90
N ILE A 39 5.45 5.76 -1.94
CA ILE A 39 6.13 6.27 -0.76
C ILE A 39 5.39 7.53 -0.32
N VAL A 40 4.97 7.55 0.94
CA VAL A 40 4.16 8.63 1.51
C VAL A 40 4.80 9.17 2.79
N THR A 41 4.59 10.45 3.05
CA THR A 41 4.66 11.00 4.41
C THR A 41 3.26 10.96 5.01
N ALA A 42 3.13 10.47 6.25
CA ALA A 42 1.87 10.49 6.97
C ALA A 42 2.04 11.23 8.29
N THR A 43 1.34 12.35 8.42
CA THR A 43 1.35 13.18 9.63
C THR A 43 0.02 13.00 10.34
N VAL A 44 0.01 12.18 11.38
CA VAL A 44 -1.19 11.88 12.17
C VAL A 44 -1.25 12.84 13.35
N THR A 45 -2.28 13.69 13.38
CA THR A 45 -2.45 14.74 14.39
C THR A 45 -3.33 14.34 15.57
N ALA A 46 -4.06 13.22 15.48
CA ALA A 46 -4.98 12.77 16.52
C ALA A 46 -5.06 11.24 16.64
N GLY A 47 -5.46 10.75 17.82
CA GLY A 47 -5.71 9.34 18.11
C GLY A 47 -4.49 8.55 18.60
N LYS A 48 -4.59 7.21 18.60
CA LYS A 48 -3.57 6.31 19.17
C LYS A 48 -2.21 6.33 18.44
N LYS A 49 -2.19 6.78 17.18
CA LYS A 49 -1.01 6.68 16.29
C LYS A 49 -0.43 8.06 15.94
N ILE A 50 -0.59 9.05 16.81
CA ILE A 50 -0.02 10.39 16.62
C ILE A 50 1.47 10.29 16.31
N GLY A 51 1.92 11.05 15.31
CA GLY A 51 3.31 11.06 14.87
C GLY A 51 3.45 11.26 13.36
N SER A 52 4.71 11.40 12.93
CA SER A 52 5.09 11.47 11.52
C SER A 52 5.70 10.14 11.10
N TYR A 53 5.24 9.60 9.98
CA TYR A 53 5.72 8.35 9.41
C TYR A 53 6.12 8.57 7.96
N VAL A 54 7.27 8.06 7.58
CA VAL A 54 7.71 8.03 6.19
C VAL A 54 7.91 6.58 5.80
N GLY A 55 7.39 6.19 4.64
CA GLY A 55 7.58 4.82 4.17
C GLY A 55 6.63 4.42 3.06
N ARG A 56 6.68 3.12 2.74
CA ARG A 56 5.85 2.53 1.69
C ARG A 56 4.45 2.23 2.18
N VAL A 57 3.47 2.62 1.39
CA VAL A 57 2.06 2.44 1.72
C VAL A 57 1.52 1.13 1.14
N LEU A 58 0.72 0.43 1.93
CA LEU A 58 -0.17 -0.63 1.50
C LEU A 58 -1.60 -0.08 1.54
N CYS A 59 -2.17 0.11 0.37
CA CYS A 59 -3.49 0.70 0.21
C CYS A 59 -4.59 -0.37 0.32
N ARG A 60 -5.66 -0.04 1.04
CA ARG A 60 -6.91 -0.79 1.03
C ARG A 60 -8.02 0.06 0.40
N ALA A 61 -8.99 -0.61 -0.21
CA ALA A 61 -10.16 0.05 -0.79
C ALA A 61 -10.96 0.89 0.22
N SER A 62 -10.93 0.50 1.51
CA SER A 62 -11.56 1.23 2.60
C SER A 62 -10.95 2.62 2.88
N GLY A 63 -9.77 2.93 2.33
CA GLY A 63 -9.05 4.17 2.63
C GLY A 63 -8.23 4.13 3.93
N SER A 64 -8.07 2.94 4.51
CA SER A 64 -7.19 2.66 5.65
C SER A 64 -5.92 1.98 5.17
N PHE A 65 -4.78 2.63 5.39
CA PHE A 65 -3.48 2.29 4.83
C PHE A 65 -2.52 1.80 5.90
N ASP A 66 -1.64 0.88 5.51
CA ASP A 66 -0.52 0.49 6.36
C ASP A 66 0.77 1.08 5.81
N ILE A 67 1.58 1.69 6.66
CA ILE A 67 2.84 2.31 6.26
C ILE A 67 3.96 1.44 6.81
N THR A 68 4.83 0.98 5.92
CA THR A 68 6.05 0.25 6.29
C THR A 68 7.19 1.27 6.34
N THR A 69 7.58 1.64 7.55
CA THR A 69 8.75 2.47 7.85
C THR A 69 9.97 1.56 8.07
N ALA A 70 11.18 2.13 8.08
CA ALA A 70 12.43 1.39 8.30
C ALA A 70 12.41 0.53 9.58
N SER A 71 11.78 1.01 10.65
CA SER A 71 11.75 0.31 11.95
C SER A 71 10.54 -0.60 12.15
N ARG A 72 9.37 -0.22 11.62
CA ARG A 72 8.12 -0.95 11.89
C ARG A 72 7.05 -0.69 10.83
N ARG A 73 6.07 -1.60 10.80
CA ARG A 73 4.81 -1.41 10.06
C ARG A 73 3.78 -0.76 10.97
N VAL A 74 3.28 0.40 10.58
CA VAL A 74 2.18 1.09 11.24
C VAL A 74 0.91 0.86 10.44
N ALA A 75 0.05 -0.02 10.95
CA ALA A 75 -1.18 -0.38 10.28
C ALA A 75 -2.29 0.66 10.53
N GLY A 76 -3.25 0.78 9.61
CA GLY A 76 -4.52 1.44 9.84
C GLY A 76 -4.48 2.96 9.99
N ILE A 77 -3.68 3.65 9.17
CA ILE A 77 -3.65 5.11 9.04
C ILE A 77 -4.65 5.54 7.96
N SER A 78 -5.44 6.60 8.20
CA SER A 78 -6.36 7.13 7.18
C SER A 78 -5.59 7.80 6.05
N HIS A 79 -6.02 7.56 4.79
CA HIS A 79 -5.47 8.22 3.60
C HIS A 79 -5.42 9.75 3.70
N LYS A 80 -6.32 10.36 4.49
CA LYS A 80 -6.37 11.82 4.69
C LYS A 80 -5.09 12.40 5.31
N TYR A 81 -4.39 11.60 6.11
CA TYR A 81 -3.13 12.01 6.74
C TYR A 81 -1.91 11.75 5.86
N CYS A 82 -2.08 11.05 4.73
CA CYS A 82 -1.00 10.67 3.84
C CYS A 82 -0.81 11.72 2.75
N LYS A 83 0.44 12.06 2.44
CA LYS A 83 0.84 12.85 1.29
C LYS A 83 1.83 12.05 0.45
N PRO A 84 1.65 11.95 -0.88
CA PRO A 84 2.57 11.21 -1.74
C PRO A 84 3.89 11.96 -1.88
N ILE A 85 5.00 11.24 -1.71
CA ILE A 85 6.36 11.74 -2.00
C ILE A 85 6.80 11.19 -3.35
N HIS A 86 6.66 9.87 -3.53
CA HIS A 86 7.10 9.16 -4.72
C HIS A 86 6.04 8.15 -5.14
N ARG A 87 5.78 8.09 -6.44
CA ARG A 87 4.83 7.14 -7.02
C ARG A 87 5.50 5.80 -7.26
N LYS A 88 4.72 4.73 -7.19
CA LYS A 88 5.18 3.38 -7.49
C LYS A 88 5.76 3.32 -8.91
N ASP A 89 7.04 2.98 -9.00
CA ASP A 89 7.79 2.77 -10.25
C ASP A 89 8.24 1.31 -10.46
N GLY A 90 7.95 0.43 -9.49
CA GLY A 90 8.29 -0.99 -9.56
C GLY A 90 9.63 -1.35 -8.93
N TYR A 91 10.37 -0.38 -8.38
CA TYR A 91 11.63 -0.63 -7.68
C TYR A 91 11.50 -0.43 -6.17
N ALA A 92 12.54 -0.78 -5.43
CA ALA A 92 12.71 -0.50 -4.01
C ALA A 92 14.05 0.16 -3.80
N TYR A 93 13.99 1.31 -3.16
CA TYR A 93 15.13 2.14 -2.78
C TYR A 93 15.45 1.82 -1.32
N ALA A 94 16.73 1.52 -1.05
CA ALA A 94 17.26 1.20 0.27
C ALA A 94 17.86 2.47 0.90
#